data_AF-G8YQ35-F1
#
_entry.id   AF-G8YQ35-F1
#
_cell.length_a   1.000
_cell.length_b   1.000
_cell.length_c   1.000
_cell.angle_alpha   90.00
_cell.angle_beta   90.00
_cell.angle_gamma   90.00
#
_symmetry.space_group_name_H-M   'P 1'
#
loop_
_entity.id
_entity.type
_entity.pdbx_description
1 polymer ?
#
loop_
_entity_poly.entity_id
_entity_poly.type
_entity_poly.pdbx_seq_one_letter_code
_entity_poly.pdbx_strand_id
1 'polypeptide(L)'
;MKLSIQPVANTLIFVRKAATKSTKSNFSSAWVKTRPNDFYGLVTNFGWFVVPKPYYAYRWTTRLLDQEIKKAYPDIQKNPRSRDEVQSVIDKWVESVKPHDVPAVSKPTKADLERQKNEDLYRQQLKEDEVVDGPVSEKKRKVRYKRTSRGSVTFIHAWNYFYSVTHPRYAHLGKAEARKEVTGIWNSMTTDEKETYRESYAKLLEEGKDVFRGKIVLKEEKIKRSPKARKYSAKGKETSEDNTLE
;
A
#
# COMPACT_ATOMS: atom_id res chain seq x y z
N MET A 1 -29.49 -5.75 64.22
CA MET A 1 -29.81 -6.13 62.83
C MET A 1 -28.67 -5.64 61.94
N LYS A 2 -27.79 -6.54 61.48
CA LYS A 2 -26.67 -6.23 60.57
C LYS A 2 -26.92 -7.01 59.27
N LEU A 3 -27.23 -6.29 58.19
CA LEU A 3 -27.40 -6.87 56.85
C LEU A 3 -26.02 -7.00 56.20
N SER A 4 -25.62 -8.25 55.96
CA SER A 4 -24.43 -8.61 55.19
C SER A 4 -24.86 -8.76 53.73
N ILE A 5 -24.28 -7.95 52.85
CA ILE A 5 -24.46 -8.04 51.40
C ILE A 5 -23.11 -8.45 50.83
N GLN A 6 -23.02 -9.66 50.28
CA GLN A 6 -21.88 -10.09 49.48
C GLN A 6 -22.16 -9.84 47.99
N PRO A 7 -21.20 -9.31 47.21
CA PRO A 7 -21.32 -9.26 45.76
C PRO A 7 -20.74 -10.54 45.11
N VAL A 8 -21.59 -11.27 44.39
CA VAL A 8 -21.18 -12.40 43.53
C VAL A 8 -20.84 -11.86 42.14
N ALA A 9 -19.56 -11.85 41.78
CA ALA A 9 -19.11 -11.48 40.44
C ALA A 9 -19.23 -12.68 39.49
N ASN A 10 -20.22 -12.65 38.59
CA ASN A 10 -20.36 -13.61 37.50
C ASN A 10 -19.47 -13.20 36.31
N THR A 11 -18.27 -13.78 36.24
CA THR A 11 -17.35 -13.60 35.10
C THR A 11 -17.77 -14.51 33.95
N LEU A 12 -18.42 -13.93 32.94
CA LEU A 12 -18.82 -14.61 31.70
C LEU A 12 -17.58 -14.82 30.80
N ILE A 13 -16.99 -16.01 30.85
CA ILE A 13 -15.88 -16.42 29.99
C ILE A 13 -16.44 -16.76 28.60
N PHE A 14 -16.26 -15.87 27.63
CA PHE A 14 -16.56 -16.14 26.22
C PHE A 14 -15.46 -17.02 25.61
N VAL A 15 -15.64 -18.33 25.69
CA VAL A 15 -14.83 -19.31 24.95
C VAL A 15 -15.16 -19.19 23.45
N ARG A 16 -14.28 -18.54 22.69
CA ARG A 16 -14.33 -18.58 21.22
C ARG A 16 -13.99 -20.00 20.76
N LYS A 17 -15.01 -20.82 20.52
CA LYS A 17 -14.86 -22.06 19.74
C LYS A 17 -14.41 -21.68 18.32
N ALA A 18 -13.17 -22.02 17.99
CA ALA A 18 -12.69 -21.97 16.61
C ALA A 18 -13.47 -23.00 15.79
N ALA A 19 -14.27 -22.52 14.85
CA ALA A 19 -15.02 -23.37 13.93
C ALA A 19 -14.03 -23.99 12.92
N THR A 20 -13.60 -25.22 13.17
CA THR A 20 -12.97 -26.07 12.16
C THR A 20 -14.04 -26.55 11.18
N LYS A 21 -14.37 -25.73 10.18
CA LYS A 21 -15.23 -26.16 9.07
C LYS A 21 -14.42 -26.99 8.07
N SER A 22 -14.35 -28.28 8.36
CA SER A 22 -14.20 -29.30 7.31
C SER A 22 -15.54 -29.37 6.58
N THR A 23 -15.60 -28.82 5.37
CA THR A 23 -16.75 -28.99 4.47
C THR A 23 -16.17 -29.26 3.09
N LYS A 24 -16.26 -30.52 2.67
CA LYS A 24 -16.10 -30.92 1.26
C LYS A 24 -17.18 -30.17 0.48
N SER A 25 -16.82 -29.07 -0.16
CA SER A 25 -17.74 -28.27 -0.96
C SER A 25 -17.50 -28.57 -2.43
N ASN A 26 -18.49 -29.14 -3.11
CA ASN A 26 -18.56 -29.16 -4.56
C ASN A 26 -18.46 -27.71 -5.05
N PHE A 27 -17.37 -27.38 -5.74
CA PHE A 27 -17.14 -26.04 -6.26
C PHE A 27 -18.03 -25.84 -7.48
N SER A 28 -19.24 -25.30 -7.26
CA SER A 28 -20.14 -24.95 -8.36
C SER A 28 -19.81 -23.57 -8.92
N SER A 29 -19.95 -23.39 -10.22
CA SER A 29 -19.91 -22.08 -10.91
C SER A 29 -20.82 -21.01 -10.28
N ALA A 30 -21.85 -21.42 -9.54
CA ALA A 30 -22.70 -20.52 -8.74
C ALA A 30 -21.93 -19.75 -7.65
N TRP A 31 -20.84 -20.31 -7.12
CA TRP A 31 -20.03 -19.66 -6.07
C TRP A 31 -19.26 -18.46 -6.59
N VAL A 32 -18.89 -18.47 -7.86
CA VAL A 32 -18.21 -17.33 -8.51
C VAL A 32 -19.12 -16.10 -8.51
N LYS A 33 -20.44 -16.28 -8.66
CA LYS A 33 -21.42 -15.19 -8.64
C LYS A 33 -21.59 -14.60 -7.23
N THR A 34 -21.54 -15.43 -6.20
CA THR A 34 -21.77 -15.00 -4.81
C THR A 34 -20.53 -14.46 -4.12
N ARG A 35 -19.34 -14.98 -4.47
CA ARG A 35 -18.05 -14.58 -3.89
C ARG A 35 -16.96 -14.47 -4.96
N PRO A 36 -17.06 -13.49 -5.89
CA PRO A 36 -16.09 -13.35 -6.98
C PRO A 36 -14.66 -13.13 -6.46
N ASN A 37 -14.52 -12.52 -5.28
CA ASN A 37 -13.22 -12.26 -4.65
C ASN A 37 -12.50 -13.52 -4.16
N ASP A 38 -13.12 -14.68 -4.10
CA ASP A 38 -12.49 -15.92 -3.62
C ASP A 38 -11.88 -16.75 -4.76
N PHE A 39 -11.96 -16.26 -6.00
CA PHE A 39 -11.49 -16.94 -7.20
C PHE A 39 -10.42 -16.12 -7.93
N TYR A 40 -9.58 -16.81 -8.70
CA TYR A 40 -8.69 -16.24 -9.69
C TYR A 40 -9.12 -16.68 -11.09
N GLY A 41 -9.03 -15.78 -12.05
CA GLY A 41 -9.06 -16.10 -13.47
C GLY A 41 -7.68 -16.63 -13.90
N LEU A 42 -7.67 -17.81 -14.49
CA LEU A 42 -6.47 -18.50 -14.94
C LEU A 42 -6.52 -18.67 -16.45
N VAL A 43 -5.43 -18.27 -17.11
CA VAL A 43 -5.23 -18.48 -18.54
C VAL A 43 -4.50 -19.81 -18.73
N THR A 44 -5.16 -20.72 -19.44
CA THR A 44 -4.59 -22.00 -19.88
C THR A 44 -4.35 -21.95 -21.38
N ASN A 45 -3.70 -22.98 -21.92
CA ASN A 45 -3.60 -23.16 -23.37
C ASN A 45 -4.96 -23.38 -24.06
N PHE A 46 -6.01 -23.67 -23.30
CA PHE A 46 -7.36 -24.00 -23.78
C PHE A 46 -8.39 -22.89 -23.51
N GLY A 47 -7.96 -21.76 -22.94
CA GLY A 47 -8.81 -20.61 -22.65
C GLY A 47 -8.75 -20.13 -21.21
N TRP A 48 -9.76 -19.35 -20.82
CA TRP A 48 -9.87 -18.71 -19.51
C TRP A 48 -10.82 -19.48 -18.59
N PHE A 49 -10.31 -19.85 -17.42
CA PHE A 49 -11.02 -20.63 -16.42
C PHE A 49 -10.91 -20.01 -15.03
N VAL A 50 -11.75 -20.46 -14.11
CA VAL A 50 -11.78 -19.95 -12.73
C VAL A 50 -11.30 -21.02 -11.77
N VAL A 51 -10.43 -20.62 -10.83
CA VAL A 51 -9.87 -21.51 -9.80
C VAL A 51 -9.95 -20.81 -8.45
N PRO A 52 -10.32 -21.50 -7.35
CA PRO A 52 -10.34 -20.88 -6.04
C PRO A 52 -8.93 -20.48 -5.56
N LYS A 53 -8.83 -19.34 -4.88
CA LYS A 53 -7.55 -18.77 -4.40
C LYS A 53 -6.64 -19.74 -3.63
N PRO A 54 -7.14 -20.61 -2.72
CA PRO A 54 -6.29 -21.51 -1.96
C PRO A 54 -5.52 -22.53 -2.82
N TYR A 55 -6.02 -22.83 -4.03
CA TYR A 55 -5.44 -23.83 -4.94
C TYR A 55 -4.61 -23.19 -6.07
N TYR A 56 -4.46 -21.87 -6.03
CA TYR A 56 -3.76 -21.12 -7.05
C TYR A 56 -2.32 -20.83 -6.63
N ALA A 57 -1.38 -21.29 -7.45
CA ALA A 57 0.01 -20.87 -7.44
C ALA A 57 0.49 -20.56 -8.87
N TYR A 58 1.24 -19.47 -8.99
CA TYR A 58 1.71 -18.97 -10.29
C TYR A 58 2.55 -20.03 -11.02
N ARG A 59 2.21 -20.29 -12.29
CA ARG A 59 2.78 -21.33 -13.19
C ARG A 59 2.55 -22.78 -12.75
N TRP A 60 2.54 -23.08 -11.45
CA TRP A 60 2.30 -24.42 -10.93
C TRP A 60 0.90 -24.92 -11.28
N THR A 61 -0.13 -24.14 -10.94
CA THR A 61 -1.53 -24.52 -11.21
C THR A 61 -1.78 -24.62 -12.71
N THR A 62 -1.31 -23.66 -13.51
CA THR A 62 -1.49 -23.67 -14.98
C THR A 62 -0.89 -24.92 -15.60
N ARG A 63 0.33 -25.30 -15.22
CA ARG A 63 1.01 -26.46 -15.78
C ARG A 63 0.27 -27.77 -15.46
N LEU A 64 -0.19 -27.93 -14.23
CA LEU A 64 -0.91 -29.14 -13.80
C LEU A 64 -2.29 -29.23 -14.46
N LEU A 65 -3.03 -28.11 -14.52
CA LEU A 65 -4.32 -28.08 -15.19
C LEU A 65 -4.20 -28.38 -16.69
N ASP A 66 -3.20 -27.83 -17.38
CA ASP A 66 -2.95 -28.14 -18.79
C ASP A 66 -2.67 -29.64 -19.00
N GLN A 67 -1.95 -30.29 -18.07
CA GLN A 67 -1.68 -31.72 -18.13
C GLN A 67 -2.95 -32.55 -17.89
N GLU A 68 -3.76 -32.19 -16.89
CA GLU A 68 -5.01 -32.90 -16.58
C GLU A 68 -6.05 -32.74 -17.69
N ILE A 69 -6.17 -31.54 -18.28
CA ILE A 69 -7.07 -31.30 -19.42
C ILE A 69 -6.63 -32.13 -20.63
N LYS A 70 -5.33 -32.18 -20.94
CA LYS A 70 -4.80 -33.03 -22.03
C LYS A 70 -5.00 -34.53 -21.77
N LYS A 71 -4.94 -34.96 -20.51
CA LYS A 71 -5.17 -36.34 -20.11
C LYS A 71 -6.65 -36.72 -20.24
N ALA A 72 -7.55 -35.82 -19.86
CA ALA A 72 -8.99 -36.02 -20.02
C ALA A 72 -9.43 -35.96 -21.49
N TYR A 73 -8.84 -35.06 -22.28
CA TYR A 73 -9.19 -34.80 -23.68
C TYR A 73 -7.93 -34.69 -24.55
N PRO A 74 -7.37 -35.82 -25.02
CA PRO A 74 -6.18 -35.80 -25.88
C PRO A 74 -6.45 -35.18 -27.25
N ASP A 75 -7.71 -35.17 -27.70
CA ASP A 75 -8.17 -34.63 -28.97
C ASP A 75 -8.59 -33.15 -28.92
N ILE A 76 -8.44 -32.46 -27.77
CA ILE A 76 -8.98 -31.12 -27.54
C ILE A 76 -8.48 -30.05 -28.53
N GLN A 77 -7.29 -30.25 -29.14
CA GLN A 77 -6.78 -29.36 -30.18
C GLN A 77 -7.49 -29.53 -31.52
N LYS A 78 -7.99 -30.73 -31.81
CA LYS A 78 -8.72 -31.06 -33.05
C LYS A 78 -10.22 -30.83 -32.89
N ASN A 79 -10.76 -31.11 -31.69
CA ASN A 79 -12.16 -30.93 -31.38
C ASN A 79 -12.31 -30.08 -30.09
N PRO A 80 -12.47 -28.75 -30.21
CA PRO A 80 -12.59 -27.88 -29.05
C PRO A 80 -13.85 -28.23 -28.26
N ARG A 81 -13.67 -28.51 -26.98
CA ARG A 81 -14.76 -28.85 -26.05
C ARG A 81 -15.47 -27.62 -25.52
N SER A 82 -16.67 -27.81 -24.97
CA SER A 82 -17.37 -26.72 -24.32
C SER A 82 -16.59 -26.22 -23.12
N ARG A 83 -16.63 -24.91 -22.88
CA ARG A 83 -15.97 -24.28 -21.74
C ARG A 83 -16.42 -24.87 -20.40
N ASP A 84 -17.68 -25.29 -20.31
CA ASP A 84 -18.23 -25.89 -19.09
C ASP A 84 -17.72 -27.31 -18.84
N GLU A 85 -17.45 -28.09 -19.91
CA GLU A 85 -16.86 -29.42 -19.79
C GLU A 85 -15.41 -29.33 -19.27
N VAL A 86 -14.61 -28.41 -19.81
CA VAL A 86 -13.24 -28.18 -19.36
C VAL A 86 -13.23 -27.65 -17.92
N GLN A 87 -14.14 -26.74 -17.56
CA GLN A 87 -14.29 -26.26 -16.19
C GLN A 87 -14.62 -27.41 -15.22
N SER A 88 -15.45 -28.38 -15.63
CA SER A 88 -15.76 -29.55 -14.79
C SER A 88 -14.54 -30.41 -14.46
N VAL A 89 -13.57 -30.51 -15.39
CA VAL A 89 -12.30 -31.21 -15.13
C VAL A 89 -11.44 -30.44 -14.13
N ILE A 90 -11.42 -29.11 -14.24
CA ILE A 90 -10.71 -28.24 -13.29
C ILE A 90 -11.33 -28.37 -11.89
N ASP A 91 -12.66 -28.36 -11.78
CA ASP A 91 -13.36 -28.46 -10.50
C ASP A 91 -13.06 -29.82 -9.84
N LYS A 92 -13.07 -30.92 -10.61
CA LYS A 92 -12.65 -32.26 -10.14
C LYS A 92 -11.19 -32.29 -9.67
N TRP A 93 -10.29 -31.61 -10.40
CA TRP A 93 -8.89 -31.52 -10.00
C TRP A 93 -8.73 -30.76 -8.68
N VAL A 94 -9.43 -29.63 -8.51
CA VAL A 94 -9.44 -28.87 -7.26
C VAL A 94 -9.92 -29.72 -6.08
N GLU A 95 -10.91 -30.58 -6.28
CA GLU A 95 -11.40 -31.50 -5.23
C GLU A 95 -10.35 -32.57 -4.83
N SER A 96 -9.48 -32.96 -5.77
CA SER A 96 -8.43 -33.95 -5.53
C SER A 96 -7.18 -33.40 -4.84
N VAL A 97 -6.86 -32.12 -5.05
CA VAL A 97 -5.64 -31.49 -4.55
C VAL A 97 -5.86 -31.00 -3.12
N LYS A 98 -4.91 -31.22 -2.22
CA LYS A 98 -4.97 -30.63 -0.89
C LYS A 98 -4.35 -29.24 -0.92
N PRO A 99 -4.91 -28.25 -0.18
CA PRO A 99 -4.36 -26.91 -0.13
C PRO A 99 -2.90 -26.84 0.34
N HIS A 100 -2.45 -27.81 1.13
CA HIS A 100 -1.07 -27.86 1.65
C HIS A 100 -0.02 -28.26 0.60
N ASP A 101 -0.43 -28.91 -0.49
CA ASP A 101 0.48 -29.33 -1.57
C ASP A 101 0.81 -28.18 -2.53
N VAL A 102 0.08 -27.06 -2.40
CA VAL A 102 0.27 -25.87 -3.23
C VAL A 102 1.53 -25.15 -2.76
N PRO A 103 2.51 -24.91 -3.65
CA PRO A 103 3.74 -24.24 -3.26
C PRO A 103 3.44 -22.83 -2.77
N ALA A 104 3.91 -22.52 -1.56
CA ALA A 104 3.78 -21.18 -1.02
C ALA A 104 4.54 -20.19 -1.91
N VAL A 105 3.85 -19.16 -2.39
CA VAL A 105 4.50 -18.08 -3.14
C VAL A 105 5.39 -17.32 -2.16
N SER A 106 6.69 -17.57 -2.21
CA SER A 106 7.70 -16.78 -1.49
C SER A 106 7.53 -15.32 -1.89
N LYS A 107 7.27 -14.46 -0.91
CA LYS A 107 7.33 -13.02 -1.14
C LYS A 107 8.80 -12.66 -1.35
N PRO A 108 9.16 -11.90 -2.40
CA PRO A 108 10.55 -11.52 -2.63
C PRO A 108 11.06 -10.79 -1.38
N THR A 109 12.25 -11.18 -0.93
CA THR A 109 12.86 -10.53 0.23
C THR A 109 13.24 -9.09 -0.11
N LYS A 110 13.51 -8.26 0.90
CA LYS A 110 13.98 -6.89 0.67
C LYS A 110 15.28 -6.87 -0.17
N ALA A 111 16.16 -7.85 0.06
CA ALA A 111 17.40 -8.01 -0.70
C ALA A 111 17.13 -8.35 -2.17
N ASP A 112 16.17 -9.24 -2.46
CA ASP A 112 15.77 -9.57 -3.83
C ASP A 112 15.21 -8.37 -4.57
N LEU A 113 14.39 -7.57 -3.89
CA LEU A 113 13.83 -6.33 -4.44
C LEU A 113 14.91 -5.27 -4.73
N GLU A 114 15.93 -5.15 -3.87
CA GLU A 114 17.07 -4.25 -4.11
C GLU A 114 17.93 -4.74 -5.27
N ARG A 115 18.18 -6.05 -5.37
CA ARG A 115 18.90 -6.65 -6.50
C ARG A 115 18.18 -6.40 -7.83
N GLN A 116 16.86 -6.62 -7.88
CA GLN A 116 16.06 -6.33 -9.08
C GLN A 116 16.17 -4.87 -9.51
N LYS A 117 16.10 -3.93 -8.55
CA LYS A 117 16.26 -2.50 -8.84
C LYS A 117 17.64 -2.17 -9.41
N ASN A 118 18.70 -2.79 -8.87
CA ASN A 118 20.05 -2.56 -9.36
C ASN A 118 20.25 -3.16 -10.77
N GLU A 119 19.71 -4.35 -11.03
CA GLU A 119 19.73 -4.96 -12.37
C GLU A 119 18.94 -4.12 -13.39
N ASP A 120 17.78 -3.58 -13.01
CA ASP A 120 17.00 -2.68 -13.85
C ASP A 120 17.72 -1.36 -14.12
N LEU A 121 18.40 -0.79 -13.12
CA LEU A 121 19.23 0.40 -13.28
C LEU A 121 20.36 0.14 -14.29
N TYR A 122 21.06 -0.99 -14.14
CA TYR A 122 22.15 -1.39 -15.04
C TYR A 122 21.66 -1.57 -16.48
N ARG A 123 20.51 -2.21 -16.68
CA ARG A 123 19.88 -2.35 -18.02
C ARG A 123 19.51 -1.01 -18.65
N GLN A 124 19.11 -0.02 -17.86
CA GLN A 124 18.82 1.32 -18.37
C GLN A 124 20.10 2.01 -18.83
N GLN A 125 21.17 1.92 -18.04
CA GLN A 125 22.48 2.50 -18.40
C GLN A 125 23.02 1.90 -19.70
N LEU A 126 22.99 0.57 -19.84
CA LEU A 126 23.41 -0.08 -21.10
C LEU A 126 22.60 0.35 -22.31
N LYS A 127 21.29 0.59 -22.14
CA LYS A 127 20.43 1.04 -23.23
C LYS A 127 20.68 2.50 -23.63
N GLU A 128 21.18 3.32 -22.71
CA GLU A 128 21.63 4.68 -22.99
C GLU A 128 22.98 4.68 -23.72
N ASP A 129 23.84 3.71 -23.44
CA ASP A 129 25.14 3.56 -24.11
C ASP A 129 25.01 2.94 -25.53
N GLU A 130 23.98 2.12 -25.79
CA GLU A 130 23.67 1.54 -27.12
C GLU A 130 22.89 2.50 -28.06
N VAL A 131 22.87 3.80 -27.80
CA VAL A 131 22.30 4.78 -28.75
C VAL A 131 23.21 4.87 -29.98
N VAL A 132 22.92 4.00 -30.94
CA VAL A 132 23.25 4.10 -32.36
C VAL A 132 22.81 5.47 -32.88
N ASP A 133 23.69 6.13 -33.62
CA ASP A 133 23.49 7.37 -34.38
C ASP A 133 22.29 7.28 -35.35
N GLY A 134 21.08 7.47 -34.81
CA GLY A 134 19.85 7.58 -35.57
C GLY A 134 19.02 8.77 -35.07
N PRO A 135 18.27 9.46 -35.95
CA PRO A 135 17.48 10.62 -35.55
C PRO A 135 16.36 10.19 -34.58
N VAL A 136 16.60 10.39 -33.30
CA VAL A 136 15.64 10.15 -32.24
C VAL A 136 14.49 11.14 -32.42
N SER A 137 13.35 10.63 -32.87
CA SER A 137 12.08 11.35 -32.85
C SER A 137 11.76 11.74 -31.40
N GLU A 138 12.07 12.98 -31.04
CA GLU A 138 11.67 13.60 -29.78
C GLU A 138 10.14 13.75 -29.73
N LYS A 139 9.42 12.67 -29.45
CA LYS A 139 8.08 12.79 -28.91
C LYS A 139 8.23 13.38 -27.52
N LYS A 140 8.08 14.71 -27.41
CA LYS A 140 7.91 15.47 -26.16
C LYS A 140 6.73 14.89 -25.39
N ARG A 141 6.94 13.78 -24.68
CA ARG A 141 6.09 13.37 -23.58
C ARG A 141 6.17 14.53 -22.60
N LYS A 142 5.05 15.19 -22.33
CA LYS A 142 4.94 16.15 -21.23
C LYS A 142 5.35 15.38 -19.97
N VAL A 143 6.61 15.54 -19.56
CA VAL A 143 7.13 14.96 -18.34
C VAL A 143 6.28 15.56 -17.24
N ARG A 144 5.38 14.75 -16.66
CA ARG A 144 4.60 15.16 -15.50
C ARG A 144 5.61 15.29 -14.37
N TYR A 145 6.08 16.51 -14.13
CA TYR A 145 7.11 16.79 -13.14
C TYR A 145 6.61 16.31 -11.77
N LYS A 146 7.10 15.15 -11.30
CA LYS A 146 7.16 14.92 -9.86
C LYS A 146 8.40 15.67 -9.37
N ARG A 147 8.27 16.99 -9.19
CA ARG A 147 9.24 17.78 -8.40
C ARG A 147 9.10 17.37 -6.93
N THR A 148 9.65 16.23 -6.58
CA THR A 148 10.07 15.96 -5.19
C THR A 148 11.58 16.09 -5.14
N SER A 149 12.05 17.32 -5.34
CA SER A 149 13.39 17.72 -4.90
C SER A 149 13.30 17.96 -3.39
N ARG A 150 14.29 17.51 -2.61
CA ARG A 150 14.36 17.78 -1.17
C ARG A 150 14.42 19.29 -0.96
N GLY A 151 13.27 19.93 -0.76
CA GLY A 151 13.13 21.39 -0.68
C GLY A 151 11.95 21.97 -1.47
N SER A 152 11.29 21.20 -2.34
CA SER A 152 10.10 21.71 -3.05
C SER A 152 8.87 21.76 -2.12
N VAL A 153 8.22 22.92 -2.09
CA VAL A 153 6.96 23.12 -1.37
C VAL A 153 5.86 22.27 -2.04
N THR A 154 5.36 21.26 -1.31
CA THR A 154 4.25 20.41 -1.78
C THR A 154 2.90 20.97 -1.35
N PHE A 155 1.80 20.50 -1.96
CA PHE A 155 0.43 20.87 -1.56
C PHE A 155 0.09 20.53 -0.10
N ILE A 156 0.81 19.58 0.52
CA ILE A 156 0.68 19.27 1.95
C ILE A 156 1.14 20.47 2.80
N HIS A 157 2.20 21.16 2.35
CA HIS A 157 2.70 22.35 3.02
C HIS A 157 1.75 23.54 2.84
N ALA A 158 1.23 23.71 1.62
CA ALA A 158 0.19 24.71 1.34
C ALA A 158 -1.06 24.49 2.20
N TRP A 159 -1.51 23.24 2.35
CA TRP A 159 -2.61 22.89 3.26
C TRP A 159 -2.28 23.25 4.72
N ASN A 160 -1.08 22.93 5.21
CA ASN A 160 -0.70 23.27 6.58
C ASN A 160 -0.69 24.78 6.82
N TYR A 161 -0.22 25.56 5.85
CA TYR A 161 -0.25 27.01 5.87
C TYR A 161 -1.68 27.55 5.86
N PHE A 162 -2.48 27.10 4.91
CA PHE A 162 -3.90 27.45 4.81
C PHE A 162 -4.65 27.17 6.13
N TYR A 163 -4.44 25.97 6.69
CA TYR A 163 -5.02 25.58 7.97
C TYR A 163 -4.57 26.50 9.10
N SER A 164 -3.28 26.89 9.16
CA SER A 164 -2.78 27.80 10.20
C SER A 164 -3.39 29.20 10.13
N VAL A 165 -3.69 29.70 8.92
CA VAL A 165 -4.27 31.02 8.70
C VAL A 165 -5.78 31.03 8.94
N THR A 166 -6.47 29.96 8.55
CA THR A 166 -7.94 29.91 8.59
C THR A 166 -8.51 29.33 9.88
N HIS A 167 -7.83 28.39 10.52
CA HIS A 167 -8.29 27.76 11.76
C HIS A 167 -8.63 28.75 12.89
N PRO A 168 -7.89 29.86 13.12
CA PRO A 168 -8.26 30.86 14.12
C PRO A 168 -9.66 31.45 13.92
N ARG A 169 -10.16 31.55 12.68
CA ARG A 169 -11.50 32.07 12.38
C ARG A 169 -12.61 31.13 12.86
N TYR A 170 -12.32 29.83 12.91
CA TYR A 170 -13.24 28.78 13.36
C TYR A 170 -12.93 28.31 14.78
N ALA A 171 -12.13 29.05 15.55
CA ALA A 171 -11.78 28.69 16.93
C ALA A 171 -12.99 28.69 17.88
N HIS A 172 -14.09 29.35 17.48
CA HIS A 172 -15.37 29.34 18.20
C HIS A 172 -16.15 28.02 18.02
N LEU A 173 -15.86 27.25 16.97
CA LEU A 173 -16.39 25.90 16.79
C LEU A 173 -15.52 24.90 17.55
N GLY A 174 -16.10 23.79 17.96
CA GLY A 174 -15.33 22.67 18.51
C GLY A 174 -14.23 22.25 17.54
N LYS A 175 -13.06 21.82 18.06
CA LYS A 175 -11.87 21.48 17.25
C LYS A 175 -12.16 20.51 16.09
N ALA A 176 -13.10 19.58 16.28
CA ALA A 176 -13.50 18.62 15.25
C ALA A 176 -14.32 19.26 14.13
N GLU A 177 -15.23 20.18 14.46
CA GLU A 177 -16.12 20.87 13.52
C GLU A 177 -15.35 21.94 12.75
N ALA A 178 -14.53 22.73 13.44
CA ALA A 178 -13.61 23.70 12.82
C ALA A 178 -12.72 23.05 11.75
N ARG A 179 -12.21 21.84 12.03
CA ARG A 179 -11.42 21.10 11.05
C ARG A 179 -12.24 20.65 9.85
N LYS A 180 -13.47 20.17 10.06
CA LYS A 180 -14.36 19.75 8.96
C LYS A 180 -14.67 20.92 8.03
N GLU A 181 -15.00 22.08 8.58
CA GLU A 181 -15.27 23.31 7.80
C GLU A 181 -14.05 23.73 6.98
N VAL A 182 -12.88 23.83 7.61
CA VAL A 182 -11.63 24.21 6.91
C VAL A 182 -11.24 23.19 5.84
N THR A 183 -11.46 21.89 6.09
CA THR A 183 -11.25 20.84 5.08
C THR A 183 -12.25 20.94 3.93
N GLY A 184 -13.51 21.27 4.21
CA GLY A 184 -14.53 21.53 3.20
C GLY A 184 -14.12 22.65 2.25
N ILE A 185 -13.70 23.80 2.82
CA ILE A 185 -13.25 24.97 2.06
C ILE A 185 -12.04 24.64 1.18
N TRP A 186 -11.05 23.91 1.70
CA TRP A 186 -9.91 23.50 0.90
C TRP A 186 -10.29 22.54 -0.22
N ASN A 187 -11.24 21.64 0.00
CA ASN A 187 -11.67 20.71 -1.03
C ASN A 187 -12.46 21.41 -2.14
N SER A 188 -13.23 22.45 -1.81
CA SER A 188 -13.95 23.27 -2.81
C SER A 188 -13.06 24.20 -3.62
N MET A 189 -11.85 24.52 -3.14
CA MET A 189 -10.89 25.36 -3.88
C MET A 189 -10.37 24.68 -5.14
N THR A 190 -10.21 25.48 -6.19
CA THR A 190 -9.57 25.10 -7.44
C THR A 190 -8.07 24.86 -7.25
N THR A 191 -7.44 24.23 -8.24
CA THR A 191 -5.99 23.96 -8.20
C THR A 191 -5.19 25.26 -8.22
N ASP A 192 -5.66 26.27 -8.94
CA ASP A 192 -4.98 27.57 -9.06
C ASP A 192 -5.02 28.35 -7.74
N GLU A 193 -6.14 28.33 -7.03
CA GLU A 193 -6.23 28.91 -5.68
C GLU A 193 -5.29 28.20 -4.70
N LYS A 194 -5.22 26.86 -4.74
CA LYS A 194 -4.27 26.09 -3.91
C LYS A 194 -2.82 26.40 -4.26
N GLU A 195 -2.55 26.75 -5.51
CA GLU A 195 -1.22 27.16 -5.99
C GLU A 195 -0.82 28.51 -5.39
N THR A 196 -1.72 29.48 -5.30
CA THR A 196 -1.43 30.77 -4.63
C THR A 196 -1.01 30.59 -3.15
N TYR A 197 -1.62 29.64 -2.43
CA TYR A 197 -1.21 29.30 -1.06
C TYR A 197 0.14 28.57 -1.02
N ARG A 198 0.48 27.82 -2.07
CA ARG A 198 1.79 27.18 -2.22
C ARG A 198 2.89 28.22 -2.41
N GLU A 199 2.66 29.20 -3.28
CA GLU A 199 3.57 30.33 -3.51
C GLU A 199 3.72 31.20 -2.26
N SER A 200 2.61 31.49 -1.57
CA SER A 200 2.63 32.23 -0.30
C SER A 200 3.47 31.51 0.77
N TYR A 201 3.35 30.19 0.85
CA TYR A 201 4.19 29.40 1.75
C TYR A 201 5.66 29.33 1.31
N ALA A 202 5.94 29.34 0.00
CA ALA A 202 7.31 29.42 -0.49
C ALA A 202 7.98 30.74 -0.07
N LYS A 203 7.27 31.88 -0.20
CA LYS A 203 7.73 33.18 0.30
C LYS A 203 7.95 33.17 1.82
N LEU A 204 7.05 32.54 2.58
CA LEU A 204 7.20 32.39 4.03
C LEU A 204 8.49 31.64 4.41
N LEU A 205 8.87 30.63 3.64
CA LEU A 205 10.12 29.90 3.84
C LEU A 205 11.36 30.72 3.48
N GLU A 206 11.27 31.59 2.47
CA GLU A 206 12.34 32.54 2.11
C GLU A 206 12.57 33.56 3.24
N GLU A 207 11.51 33.98 3.94
CA GLU A 207 11.60 34.80 5.16
C GLU A 207 12.16 34.06 6.39
N GLY A 208 12.49 32.77 6.27
CA GLY A 208 13.01 31.96 7.38
C GLY A 208 11.96 31.51 8.40
N LYS A 209 10.66 31.62 8.06
CA LYS A 209 9.53 31.16 8.88
C LYS A 209 8.96 29.86 8.33
N ASP A 210 8.39 29.03 9.20
CA ASP A 210 7.85 27.72 8.87
C ASP A 210 6.61 27.41 9.73
N VAL A 211 5.68 26.62 9.22
CA VAL A 211 4.47 26.24 9.95
C VAL A 211 4.77 25.03 10.85
N PHE A 212 4.51 25.17 12.14
CA PHE A 212 4.62 24.10 13.13
C PHE A 212 3.35 24.04 14.00
N ARG A 213 2.67 22.88 13.97
CA ARG A 213 1.43 22.63 14.75
C ARG A 213 0.35 23.71 14.58
N GLY A 214 0.18 24.22 13.36
CA GLY A 214 -0.84 25.23 13.05
C GLY A 214 -0.48 26.66 13.47
N LYS A 215 0.78 26.93 13.83
CA LYS A 215 1.31 28.28 14.06
C LYS A 215 2.50 28.54 13.14
N ILE A 216 2.66 29.78 12.70
CA ILE A 216 3.85 30.24 11.97
C ILE A 216 4.95 30.48 13.01
N VAL A 217 6.10 29.82 12.84
CA VAL A 217 7.21 29.76 13.80
C VAL A 217 8.52 29.97 13.03
N LEU A 218 9.56 30.51 13.64
CA LEU A 218 10.87 30.60 13.00
C LEU A 218 11.46 29.21 12.73
N LYS A 219 12.15 29.04 11.60
CA LYS A 219 12.74 27.74 11.20
C LYS A 219 13.67 27.17 12.26
N GLU A 220 14.45 28.02 12.94
CA GLU A 220 15.34 27.63 14.03
C GLU A 220 14.58 27.12 15.27
N GLU A 221 13.47 27.77 15.60
CA GLU A 221 12.64 27.39 16.74
C GLU A 221 11.89 26.08 16.48
N LYS A 222 11.49 25.82 15.22
CA LYS A 222 10.94 24.53 14.79
C LYS A 222 11.96 23.40 14.92
N ILE A 223 13.22 23.64 14.57
CA ILE A 223 14.30 22.64 14.73
C ILE A 223 14.48 22.29 16.21
N LYS A 224 14.57 23.31 17.09
CA LYS A 224 14.71 23.13 18.55
C LYS A 224 13.53 22.39 19.20
N ARG A 225 12.29 22.66 18.75
CA ARG A 225 11.07 22.01 19.27
C ARG A 225 10.80 20.63 18.66
N SER A 226 11.54 20.22 17.63
CA SER A 226 11.35 18.93 17.00
C SER A 226 11.93 17.80 17.87
N PRO A 227 11.23 16.65 18.04
CA PRO A 227 11.72 15.55 18.86
C PRO A 227 13.02 14.92 18.34
N LYS A 228 13.39 15.17 17.07
CA LYS A 228 14.66 14.73 16.48
C LYS A 228 15.85 15.55 17.00
N ALA A 229 15.69 16.83 17.34
CA ALA A 229 16.77 17.63 17.93
C ALA A 229 17.14 17.16 19.35
N ARG A 230 16.16 16.70 20.14
CA ARG A 230 16.40 16.12 21.48
C ARG A 230 17.27 14.86 21.45
N LYS A 231 17.18 14.05 20.40
CA LYS A 231 18.02 12.85 20.24
C LYS A 231 19.49 13.16 19.97
N TYR A 232 19.81 14.33 19.41
CA TYR A 232 21.18 14.75 19.16
C TYR A 232 21.76 15.57 20.33
N SER A 233 20.95 16.34 21.06
CA SER A 233 21.46 17.09 22.23
C SER A 233 21.71 16.21 23.46
N ALA A 234 21.05 15.04 23.57
CA ALA A 234 21.26 14.11 24.68
C ALA A 234 22.51 13.22 24.50
N LYS A 235 23.10 13.15 23.31
CA LYS A 235 24.24 12.27 23.01
C LYS A 235 25.60 12.99 23.03
N GLY A 236 25.63 14.28 23.36
CA GLY A 236 26.84 15.11 23.36
C GLY A 236 27.18 15.73 24.72
N LYS A 237 26.62 15.23 25.81
CA LYS A 237 26.81 15.81 27.15
C LYS A 237 27.53 14.89 28.16
N GLU A 238 28.21 13.85 27.68
CA GLU A 238 28.84 12.82 28.53
C GLU A 238 30.35 12.63 28.29
N THR A 239 31.02 13.56 27.59
CA THR A 239 32.48 13.48 27.40
C THR A 239 33.11 14.86 27.47
N SER A 240 33.19 15.44 28.67
CA SER A 240 34.14 16.54 28.95
C SER A 240 34.34 16.76 30.45
N GLU A 241 34.60 15.72 31.23
CA GLU A 241 35.18 15.84 32.58
C GLU A 241 36.08 14.62 32.81
N ASP A 242 37.32 14.69 32.31
CA ASP A 242 38.53 14.22 33.02
C ASP A 242 39.74 14.31 32.08
N ASN A 243 40.56 15.34 32.29
CA ASN A 243 42.01 15.26 32.11
C ASN A 243 42.62 16.47 32.83
N THR A 244 42.76 16.30 34.13
CA THR A 244 43.69 17.05 34.98
C THR A 244 44.84 16.09 35.31
N LEU A 245 46.09 16.60 35.39
CA LEU A 245 47.39 15.91 35.58
C LEU A 245 48.01 15.51 34.24
N GLU A 246 49.20 15.96 33.84
CA GLU A 246 50.43 16.38 34.56
C GLU A 246 50.94 17.76 34.14
#